data_AF-A0A8H6I3A3-F1
#
_entry.id   AF-A0A8H6I3A3-F1
#
_cell.length_a   1.000
_cell.length_b   1.000
_cell.length_c   1.000
_cell.angle_alpha   90.00
_cell.angle_beta   90.00
_cell.angle_gamma   90.00
#
_symmetry.space_group_name_H-M   'P 1'
#
loop_
_entity.id
_entity.type
_entity.pdbx_description
1 polymer ?
#
loop_
_entity_poly.entity_id
_entity_poly.type
_entity_poly.pdbx_seq_one_letter_code
_entity_poly.pdbx_strand_id
1 'polypeptide(L)'
;MSSQPSFAHTNSPFLTSTLLDSIRTLHSLSAHLAESITLLDVLKFAVNAAHAEEFILLTQPAERPLQLVPVILPPAVCVMLSKCCGLPVAAMPHLWSAFGSQIWQQKTSLLQDDFAVYLVHGPEDQLLPPFRSCSNHGCTRTERGLRMNKVEQRRVVLLTLDRGAVPATSIHLYCEGTNIACKINYHHNYQVDVHRGRARWGRTTARRGLRLGRRGHS
;
A
#
# COMPACT_ATOMS: atom_id res chain seq x y z
N MET A 1 27.50 -35.25 -6.14
CA MET A 1 26.74 -35.46 -4.90
C MET A 1 25.78 -34.28 -4.77
N SER A 2 24.55 -34.44 -5.24
CA SER A 2 23.54 -33.37 -5.26
C SER A 2 22.77 -33.38 -3.95
N SER A 3 22.98 -32.36 -3.14
CA SER A 3 22.22 -32.07 -1.92
C SER A 3 20.84 -31.53 -2.30
N GLN A 4 19.78 -32.29 -2.02
CA GLN A 4 18.41 -31.78 -2.10
C GLN A 4 18.17 -30.75 -0.98
N PRO A 5 17.49 -29.63 -1.28
CA PRO A 5 17.05 -28.70 -0.24
C PRO A 5 15.90 -29.32 0.55
N SER A 6 16.12 -29.51 1.85
CA SER A 6 15.10 -29.91 2.81
C SER A 6 14.13 -28.73 3.01
N PHE A 7 12.92 -28.84 2.43
CA PHE A 7 11.83 -27.92 2.71
C PHE A 7 11.20 -28.31 4.04
N ALA A 8 11.65 -27.68 5.12
CA ALA A 8 10.95 -27.73 6.39
C ALA A 8 9.59 -27.03 6.22
N HIS A 9 8.52 -27.81 6.13
CA HIS A 9 7.15 -27.32 6.29
C HIS A 9 6.97 -26.83 7.73
N THR A 10 7.38 -25.59 8.00
CA THR A 10 6.93 -24.89 9.18
C THR A 10 5.43 -24.67 9.02
N ASN A 11 4.62 -25.53 9.65
CA ASN A 11 3.21 -25.26 9.89
C ASN A 11 3.13 -23.89 10.55
N SER A 12 2.79 -22.87 9.75
CA SER A 12 2.73 -21.50 10.25
C SER A 12 1.62 -21.45 11.29
N PRO A 13 1.92 -21.14 12.57
CA PRO A 13 0.92 -21.03 13.63
C PRO A 13 -0.12 -19.93 13.33
N PHE A 14 0.07 -19.17 12.26
CA PHE A 14 -0.84 -18.21 11.68
C PHE A 14 -2.22 -18.79 11.35
N LEU A 15 -2.32 -20.01 10.79
CA LEU A 15 -3.56 -20.46 10.15
C LEU A 15 -4.66 -20.90 11.13
N THR A 16 -4.35 -21.45 12.30
CA THR A 16 -5.37 -22.14 13.10
C THR A 16 -6.22 -21.19 13.96
N SER A 17 -5.63 -20.16 14.57
CA SER A 17 -6.43 -19.18 15.34
C SER A 17 -7.18 -18.22 14.42
N THR A 18 -6.57 -17.78 13.32
CA THR A 18 -7.20 -16.87 12.35
C THR A 18 -8.34 -17.53 11.60
N LEU A 19 -8.26 -18.84 11.29
CA LEU A 19 -9.35 -19.55 10.60
C LEU A 19 -10.63 -19.57 11.44
N LEU A 20 -10.54 -19.91 12.74
CA LEU A 20 -11.73 -19.95 13.61
C LEU A 20 -12.35 -18.57 13.79
N ASP A 21 -11.53 -17.54 13.97
CA ASP A 21 -12.03 -16.16 14.05
C ASP A 21 -12.63 -15.72 12.71
N SER A 22 -12.04 -16.11 11.58
CA SER A 22 -12.57 -15.82 10.25
C SER A 22 -13.92 -16.50 10.01
N ILE A 23 -14.10 -17.74 10.48
CA ILE A 23 -15.38 -18.47 10.40
C ILE A 23 -16.45 -17.78 11.25
N ARG A 24 -16.12 -17.39 12.49
CA ARG A 24 -17.06 -16.64 13.35
C ARG A 24 -17.43 -15.29 12.74
N THR A 25 -16.45 -14.59 12.19
CA THR A 25 -16.66 -13.32 11.49
C THR A 25 -17.50 -13.50 10.22
N LEU A 26 -17.31 -14.57 9.46
CA LEU A 26 -18.17 -14.92 8.32
C LEU A 26 -19.63 -15.13 8.75
N HIS A 27 -19.87 -15.81 9.87
CA HIS A 27 -21.22 -15.97 10.44
C HIS A 27 -21.84 -14.64 10.91
N SER A 28 -21.03 -13.60 11.14
CA SER A 28 -21.52 -12.27 11.51
C SER A 28 -21.94 -11.42 10.30
N LEU A 29 -21.62 -11.84 9.07
CA LEU A 29 -22.12 -11.18 7.86
C LEU A 29 -23.62 -11.42 7.71
N SER A 30 -24.33 -10.49 7.04
CA SER A 30 -25.76 -10.68 6.76
C SER A 30 -25.99 -11.99 6.00
N ALA A 31 -27.07 -12.71 6.30
CA ALA A 31 -27.38 -14.02 5.72
C ALA A 31 -27.23 -14.06 4.18
N HIS A 32 -27.74 -13.02 3.49
CA HIS A 32 -27.63 -12.89 2.03
C HIS A 32 -26.18 -12.82 1.52
N LEU A 33 -25.28 -12.15 2.24
CA LEU A 33 -23.86 -12.06 1.88
C LEU A 33 -23.14 -13.37 2.20
N ALA A 34 -23.52 -14.04 3.29
CA ALA A 34 -22.92 -15.30 3.70
C ALA A 34 -23.17 -16.45 2.71
N GLU A 35 -24.31 -16.44 2.01
CA GLU A 35 -24.63 -17.46 0.99
C GLU A 35 -23.83 -17.31 -0.31
N SER A 36 -23.32 -16.11 -0.61
CA SER A 36 -22.68 -15.79 -1.89
C SER A 36 -21.16 -15.60 -1.82
N ILE A 37 -20.60 -15.43 -0.61
CA ILE A 37 -19.17 -15.21 -0.41
C ILE A 37 -18.48 -16.52 -0.02
N THR A 38 -17.50 -16.92 -0.82
CA THR A 38 -16.65 -18.09 -0.50
C THR A 38 -15.46 -17.70 0.38
N LEU A 39 -14.84 -18.68 1.04
CA LEU A 39 -13.58 -18.46 1.76
C LEU A 39 -12.48 -17.90 0.85
N LEU A 40 -12.44 -18.35 -0.41
CA LEU A 40 -11.49 -17.86 -1.39
C LEU A 40 -11.67 -16.36 -1.66
N ASP A 41 -12.91 -15.87 -1.66
CA ASP A 41 -13.20 -14.44 -1.88
C ASP A 41 -12.77 -13.60 -0.68
N VAL A 42 -12.94 -14.11 0.54
CA VAL A 42 -12.40 -13.47 1.75
C VAL A 42 -10.88 -13.37 1.70
N LEU A 43 -10.20 -14.44 1.28
CA LEU A 43 -8.73 -14.43 1.14
C LEU A 43 -8.28 -13.43 0.07
N LYS A 44 -8.93 -13.42 -1.10
CA LYS A 44 -8.68 -12.41 -2.15
C LYS A 44 -8.90 -11.00 -1.61
N PHE A 45 -10.00 -10.76 -0.90
CA PHE A 45 -10.28 -9.46 -0.30
C PHE A 45 -9.19 -9.05 0.68
N ALA A 46 -8.81 -9.92 1.61
CA ALA A 46 -7.81 -9.65 2.63
C ALA A 46 -6.45 -9.27 2.01
N VAL A 47 -5.97 -10.05 1.06
CA VAL A 47 -4.70 -9.80 0.36
C VAL A 47 -4.77 -8.47 -0.39
N ASN A 48 -5.80 -8.25 -1.23
CA ASN A 48 -5.92 -7.03 -2.01
C ASN A 48 -6.12 -5.78 -1.13
N ALA A 49 -6.85 -5.90 -0.02
CA ALA A 49 -7.03 -4.81 0.94
C ALA A 49 -5.74 -4.48 1.69
N ALA A 50 -4.92 -5.49 2.02
CA ALA A 50 -3.58 -5.27 2.57
C ALA A 50 -2.67 -4.52 1.59
N HIS A 51 -2.69 -4.87 0.30
CA HIS A 51 -1.98 -4.11 -0.73
C HIS A 51 -2.54 -2.69 -0.92
N ALA A 52 -3.85 -2.50 -0.69
CA ALA A 52 -4.51 -1.22 -0.80
C ALA A 52 -4.20 -0.25 0.35
N GLU A 53 -3.40 -0.64 1.35
CA GLU A 53 -3.15 0.12 2.57
C GLU A 53 -2.80 1.59 2.28
N GLU A 54 -1.88 1.83 1.33
CA GLU A 54 -1.45 3.18 0.98
C GLU A 54 -2.64 4.02 0.50
N PHE A 55 -3.49 3.49 -0.38
CA PHE A 55 -4.67 4.20 -0.88
C PHE A 55 -5.68 4.47 0.21
N ILE A 56 -5.92 3.49 1.08
CA ILE A 56 -6.83 3.66 2.21
C ILE A 56 -6.31 4.77 3.11
N LEU A 57 -5.01 4.76 3.40
CA LEU A 57 -4.36 5.78 4.19
C LEU A 57 -4.49 7.14 3.50
N LEU A 58 -4.14 7.31 2.23
CA LEU A 58 -4.11 8.63 1.56
C LEU A 58 -5.40 9.45 1.69
N THR A 59 -6.55 8.81 1.86
CA THR A 59 -7.84 9.50 2.02
C THR A 59 -8.25 9.74 3.47
N GLN A 60 -7.51 9.20 4.45
CA GLN A 60 -7.78 9.50 5.87
C GLN A 60 -7.24 10.89 6.25
N PRO A 61 -7.72 11.49 7.34
CA PRO A 61 -7.10 12.68 7.92
C PRO A 61 -5.60 12.47 8.22
N ALA A 62 -4.84 13.57 8.23
CA ALA A 62 -3.39 13.54 8.47
C ALA A 62 -3.05 13.24 9.93
N GLU A 63 -3.96 13.63 10.82
CA GLU A 63 -3.87 13.61 12.27
C GLU A 63 -4.10 12.20 12.82
N ARG A 64 -4.63 11.30 12.00
CA ARG A 64 -4.93 9.93 12.41
C ARG A 64 -3.63 9.11 12.49
N PRO A 65 -3.35 8.44 13.63
CA PRO A 65 -2.23 7.51 13.76
C PRO A 65 -2.29 6.37 12.75
N LEU A 66 -1.12 5.92 12.27
CA LEU A 66 -0.99 4.84 11.28
C LEU A 66 -1.38 3.46 11.82
N GLN A 67 -1.32 3.29 13.14
CA GLN A 67 -1.60 2.04 13.83
C GLN A 67 -3.11 1.77 13.96
N LEU A 68 -3.95 2.80 13.82
CA LEU A 68 -5.39 2.67 13.95
C LEU A 68 -6.01 2.27 12.62
N VAL A 69 -6.72 1.13 12.62
CA VAL A 69 -7.49 0.68 11.46
C VAL A 69 -8.48 1.78 11.02
N PRO A 70 -8.54 2.13 9.73
CA PRO A 70 -9.55 3.01 9.18
C PRO A 70 -10.96 2.44 9.38
N VAL A 71 -11.90 3.27 9.85
CA VAL A 71 -13.29 2.81 10.07
C VAL A 71 -14.02 2.63 8.74
N ILE A 72 -13.75 3.51 7.79
CA ILE A 72 -14.46 3.58 6.51
C ILE A 72 -13.46 3.37 5.38
N LEU A 73 -13.79 2.45 4.47
CA LEU A 73 -13.06 2.29 3.22
C LEU A 73 -13.41 3.42 2.25
N PRO A 74 -12.41 3.98 1.54
CA PRO A 74 -12.68 4.99 0.53
C PRO A 74 -13.48 4.41 -0.64
N PRO A 75 -14.42 5.15 -1.25
CA PRO A 75 -15.24 4.65 -2.35
C PRO A 75 -14.43 4.09 -3.52
N ALA A 76 -13.32 4.76 -3.90
CA ALA A 76 -12.44 4.29 -4.96
C ALA A 76 -11.77 2.94 -4.63
N VAL A 77 -11.39 2.73 -3.37
CA VAL A 77 -10.83 1.46 -2.90
C VAL A 77 -11.90 0.37 -2.91
N CYS A 78 -13.15 0.67 -2.52
CA CYS A 78 -14.25 -0.27 -2.64
C CYS A 78 -14.45 -0.75 -4.09
N VAL A 79 -14.46 0.17 -5.06
CA VAL A 79 -14.60 -0.20 -6.48
C VAL A 79 -13.44 -1.08 -6.96
N MET A 80 -12.21 -0.76 -6.56
CA MET A 80 -11.03 -1.57 -6.91
C MET A 80 -11.12 -2.98 -6.30
N LEU A 81 -11.37 -3.09 -4.99
CA LEU A 81 -11.47 -4.38 -4.30
C LEU A 81 -12.61 -5.24 -4.86
N SER A 82 -13.75 -4.63 -5.17
CA SER A 82 -14.88 -5.28 -5.83
C SER A 82 -14.46 -5.95 -7.15
N LYS A 83 -13.71 -5.23 -8.00
CA LYS A 83 -13.19 -5.79 -9.26
C LYS A 83 -12.19 -6.91 -9.02
N CYS A 84 -11.25 -6.75 -8.08
CA CYS A 84 -10.25 -7.79 -7.76
C CYS A 84 -10.88 -9.08 -7.23
N CYS A 85 -11.98 -8.97 -6.47
CA CYS A 85 -12.64 -10.12 -5.85
C CYS A 85 -13.76 -10.70 -6.73
N GLY A 86 -14.26 -9.95 -7.73
CA GLY A 86 -15.46 -10.33 -8.47
C GLY A 86 -16.73 -10.23 -7.63
N LEU A 87 -16.75 -9.37 -6.61
CA LEU A 87 -17.86 -9.21 -5.66
C LEU A 87 -18.57 -7.87 -5.85
N PRO A 88 -19.85 -7.72 -5.46
CA PRO A 88 -20.55 -6.45 -5.51
C PRO A 88 -19.86 -5.36 -4.66
N VAL A 89 -19.82 -4.11 -5.16
CA VAL A 89 -19.22 -2.97 -4.42
C VAL A 89 -19.87 -2.76 -3.05
N ALA A 90 -21.18 -3.01 -2.94
CA ALA A 90 -21.92 -2.92 -1.69
C ALA A 90 -21.44 -3.91 -0.61
N ALA A 91 -20.76 -5.00 -0.98
CA ALA A 91 -20.21 -5.96 -0.02
C ALA A 91 -18.93 -5.44 0.68
N MET A 92 -18.21 -4.49 0.06
CA MET A 92 -16.87 -4.08 0.51
C MET A 92 -16.86 -3.45 1.91
N PRO A 93 -17.80 -2.55 2.28
CA PRO A 93 -17.85 -2.01 3.64
C PRO A 93 -18.13 -3.09 4.69
N HIS A 94 -18.96 -4.09 4.37
CA HIS A 94 -19.26 -5.19 5.28
C HIS A 94 -18.05 -6.09 5.50
N LEU A 95 -17.36 -6.47 4.42
CA LEU A 95 -16.11 -7.23 4.51
C LEU A 95 -15.04 -6.45 5.27
N TRP A 96 -14.93 -5.14 5.07
CA TRP A 96 -13.98 -4.32 5.82
C TRP A 96 -14.34 -4.19 7.30
N SER A 97 -15.62 -3.97 7.62
CA SER A 97 -16.08 -3.92 9.00
C SER A 97 -15.79 -5.24 9.73
N ALA A 98 -15.89 -6.35 9.00
CA ALA A 98 -15.70 -7.70 9.54
C ALA A 98 -14.20 -8.04 9.70
N PHE A 99 -13.37 -7.79 8.69
CA PHE A 99 -11.99 -8.28 8.62
C PHE A 99 -10.91 -7.18 8.71
N GLY A 100 -11.28 -5.91 8.62
CA GLY A 100 -10.34 -4.79 8.45
C GLY A 100 -9.31 -4.69 9.57
N SER A 101 -9.70 -4.94 10.83
CA SER A 101 -8.78 -4.94 11.97
C SER A 101 -7.72 -6.04 11.84
N GLN A 102 -8.13 -7.25 11.48
CA GLN A 102 -7.23 -8.40 11.30
C GLN A 102 -6.27 -8.15 10.13
N ILE A 103 -6.80 -7.70 8.99
CA ILE A 103 -6.01 -7.35 7.79
C ILE A 103 -4.97 -6.29 8.15
N TRP A 104 -5.35 -5.24 8.88
CA TRP A 104 -4.45 -4.15 9.25
C TRP A 104 -3.29 -4.60 10.14
N GLN A 105 -3.56 -5.50 11.08
CA GLN A 105 -2.57 -6.04 12.01
C GLN A 105 -1.65 -7.07 11.34
N GLN A 106 -2.15 -7.83 10.37
CA GLN A 106 -1.47 -8.98 9.79
C GLN A 106 -0.95 -8.76 8.36
N LYS A 107 -1.08 -7.56 7.82
CA LYS A 107 -0.68 -7.21 6.44
C LYS A 107 0.71 -7.70 6.05
N THR A 108 1.72 -7.64 6.91
CA THR A 108 3.07 -8.08 6.57
C THR A 108 3.10 -9.57 6.22
N SER A 109 2.36 -10.40 6.95
CA SER A 109 2.24 -11.84 6.67
C SER A 109 1.46 -12.10 5.38
N LEU A 110 0.40 -11.31 5.13
CA LEU A 110 -0.42 -11.44 3.91
C LEU A 110 0.34 -11.05 2.64
N LEU A 111 1.34 -10.17 2.75
CA LEU A 111 2.14 -9.65 1.63
C LEU A 111 3.40 -10.49 1.33
N GLN A 112 3.68 -11.54 2.10
CA GLN A 112 4.87 -12.38 1.89
C GLN A 112 4.75 -13.33 0.69
N ASP A 113 3.53 -13.65 0.26
CA ASP A 113 3.29 -14.51 -0.88
C ASP A 113 3.22 -13.68 -2.18
N ASP A 114 3.97 -14.10 -3.20
CA ASP A 114 4.05 -13.48 -4.53
C ASP A 114 2.69 -13.56 -5.27
N PHE A 115 1.77 -12.65 -4.95
CA PHE A 115 0.46 -12.59 -5.62
C PHE A 115 0.55 -11.78 -6.91
N ALA A 116 0.77 -12.48 -8.02
CA ALA A 116 0.70 -11.93 -9.39
C ALA A 116 -0.66 -11.27 -9.72
N VAL A 117 -1.73 -11.59 -9.00
CA VAL A 117 -3.10 -11.08 -9.27
C VAL A 117 -3.24 -9.58 -9.00
N TYR A 118 -2.56 -9.03 -7.99
CA TYR A 118 -2.60 -7.59 -7.72
C TYR A 118 -2.02 -6.79 -8.90
N LEU A 119 -1.07 -7.34 -9.66
CA LEU A 119 -0.50 -6.66 -10.83
C LEU A 119 -1.48 -6.51 -12.00
N VAL A 120 -2.54 -7.34 -12.06
CA VAL A 120 -3.49 -7.34 -13.19
C VAL A 120 -4.61 -6.32 -12.98
N HIS A 121 -5.06 -6.13 -11.74
CA HIS A 121 -6.22 -5.29 -11.42
C HIS A 121 -5.91 -4.17 -10.41
N GLY A 122 -4.69 -4.16 -9.87
CA GLY A 122 -4.19 -3.07 -9.06
C GLY A 122 -4.17 -1.76 -9.86
N PRO A 123 -4.11 -0.62 -9.17
CA PRO A 123 -4.01 0.67 -9.82
C PRO A 123 -2.74 0.69 -10.70
N GLU A 124 -2.87 1.26 -11.91
CA GLU A 124 -1.77 1.47 -12.89
C GLU A 124 -0.43 1.71 -12.19
N ASP A 125 0.68 1.11 -12.67
CA ASP A 125 2.01 1.18 -12.04
C ASP A 125 2.24 2.51 -11.27
N GLN A 126 2.07 2.48 -9.94
CA GLN A 126 2.14 3.68 -9.12
C GLN A 126 3.50 3.83 -8.47
N LEU A 127 4.10 5.00 -8.65
CA LEU A 127 5.35 5.37 -7.99
C LEU A 127 5.04 6.18 -6.74
N LEU A 128 5.06 5.52 -5.59
CA LEU A 128 4.93 6.15 -4.27
C LEU A 128 6.30 6.38 -3.61
N PRO A 129 6.47 7.44 -2.78
CA PRO A 129 7.64 7.58 -1.94
C PRO A 129 7.73 6.44 -0.92
N PRO A 130 8.93 5.94 -0.60
CA PRO A 130 9.11 4.86 0.38
C PRO A 130 8.85 5.31 1.83
N PHE A 131 8.69 6.61 2.05
CA PHE A 131 8.50 7.19 3.38
C PHE A 131 7.13 7.86 3.47
N ARG A 132 6.39 7.53 4.54
CA ARG A 132 5.08 8.12 4.84
C ARG A 132 5.18 9.31 5.80
N SER A 133 6.34 9.54 6.40
CA SER A 133 6.62 10.61 7.35
C SER A 133 7.83 11.45 6.91
N CYS A 134 7.94 12.66 7.46
CA CYS A 134 9.07 13.53 7.14
C CYS A 134 10.36 12.94 7.69
N SER A 135 11.39 12.90 6.86
CA SER A 135 12.72 12.39 7.24
C SER A 135 13.56 13.39 8.04
N ASN A 136 13.11 14.64 8.17
CA ASN A 136 13.89 15.66 8.87
C ASN A 136 13.77 15.51 10.38
N HIS A 137 14.93 15.55 11.03
CA HIS A 137 15.01 15.61 12.48
C HIS A 137 14.35 16.90 13.00
N GLY A 138 13.63 16.82 14.13
CA GLY A 138 12.90 17.97 14.68
C GLY A 138 11.61 18.31 13.94
N CYS A 139 11.09 17.40 13.11
CA CYS A 139 9.79 17.58 12.48
C CYS A 139 8.68 17.28 13.49
N THR A 140 8.06 18.33 14.03
CA THR A 140 6.97 18.24 15.02
C THR A 140 5.81 17.33 14.59
N ARG A 141 5.48 17.28 13.30
CA ARG A 141 4.47 16.35 12.77
C ARG A 141 4.90 14.89 12.92
N THR A 142 6.14 14.58 12.55
CA THR A 142 6.67 13.22 12.60
C THR A 142 6.87 12.75 14.04
N GLU A 143 7.33 13.64 14.92
CA GLU A 143 7.44 13.37 16.36
C GLU A 143 6.10 13.00 17.00
N ARG A 144 5.01 13.59 16.51
CA ARG A 144 3.63 13.26 16.90
C ARG A 144 3.09 11.98 16.23
N GLY A 145 3.90 11.29 15.44
CA GLY A 145 3.49 10.11 14.67
C GLY A 145 2.56 10.43 13.50
N LEU A 146 2.48 11.69 13.07
CA LEU A 146 1.63 12.10 11.96
C LEU A 146 2.33 11.88 10.62
N ARG A 147 1.56 11.41 9.65
CA ARG A 147 2.03 11.16 8.28
C ARG A 147 1.92 12.41 7.40
N MET A 148 2.54 12.32 6.24
CA MET A 148 2.32 13.24 5.14
C MET A 148 1.05 12.82 4.39
N ASN A 149 0.13 13.76 4.18
CA ASN A 149 -1.16 13.51 3.54
C ASN A 149 -1.43 14.43 2.35
N LYS A 150 -0.64 15.49 2.16
CA LYS A 150 -0.73 16.31 0.95
C LYS A 150 -0.13 15.51 -0.20
N VAL A 151 -1.01 15.09 -1.09
CA VAL A 151 -0.72 14.28 -2.27
C VAL A 151 -0.93 15.13 -3.50
N GLU A 152 0.05 15.11 -4.39
CA GLU A 152 -0.15 15.46 -5.78
C GLU A 152 0.13 14.23 -6.63
N GLN A 153 -0.69 14.02 -7.64
CA GLN A 153 -0.56 12.91 -8.59
C GLN A 153 -0.22 13.46 -9.97
N ARG A 154 0.69 12.80 -10.67
CA ARG A 154 1.09 13.15 -12.03
C ARG A 154 1.13 11.92 -12.90
N ARG A 155 0.58 12.01 -14.11
CA ARG A 155 0.74 10.97 -15.11
C ARG A 155 2.18 10.96 -15.60
N VAL A 156 2.78 9.78 -15.63
CA VAL A 156 4.15 9.55 -16.09
C VAL A 156 4.17 8.31 -16.99
N VAL A 157 5.31 8.08 -17.63
CA VAL A 157 5.56 6.86 -18.42
C VAL A 157 6.76 6.15 -17.81
N LEU A 158 6.57 4.90 -17.42
CA LEU A 158 7.63 4.02 -16.97
C LEU A 158 8.22 3.29 -18.17
N LEU A 159 9.54 3.39 -18.34
CA LEU A 159 10.26 2.59 -19.32
C LEU A 159 10.74 1.32 -18.64
N THR A 160 10.09 0.20 -18.93
CA THR A 160 10.44 -1.13 -18.42
C THR A 160 11.26 -1.89 -19.47
N LEU A 161 12.03 -2.89 -19.02
CA LEU A 161 12.90 -3.67 -19.92
C LEU A 161 12.11 -4.68 -20.76
N ASP A 162 11.00 -5.20 -20.22
CA ASP A 162 10.21 -6.31 -20.75
C ASP A 162 8.87 -5.87 -21.34
N ARG A 163 8.23 -4.84 -20.78
CA ARG A 163 6.93 -4.30 -21.22
C ARG A 163 7.04 -3.02 -22.07
N GLY A 164 8.24 -2.45 -22.20
CA GLY A 164 8.45 -1.19 -22.90
C GLY A 164 7.90 0.01 -22.12
N ALA A 165 7.30 0.97 -22.84
CA ALA A 165 6.72 2.16 -22.23
C ALA A 165 5.33 1.84 -21.64
N VAL A 166 5.18 1.96 -20.33
CA VAL A 166 3.95 1.68 -19.59
C VAL A 166 3.42 2.98 -18.96
N PRO A 167 2.14 3.35 -19.14
CA PRO A 167 1.56 4.48 -18.43
C PRO A 167 1.51 4.21 -16.93
N ALA A 168 1.82 5.24 -16.15
CA ALA A 168 2.00 5.14 -14.71
C ALA A 168 1.55 6.43 -14.02
N THR A 169 1.38 6.37 -12.71
CA THR A 169 1.10 7.55 -11.88
C THR A 169 2.22 7.74 -10.87
N SER A 170 2.86 8.91 -10.89
CA SER A 170 3.78 9.32 -9.84
C SER A 170 3.03 10.11 -8.78
N ILE A 171 3.10 9.61 -7.55
CA ILE A 171 2.57 10.25 -6.37
C ILE A 171 3.75 10.89 -5.63
N HIS A 172 3.63 12.16 -5.26
CA HIS A 172 4.57 12.76 -4.31
C HIS A 172 3.85 13.30 -3.09
N LEU A 173 4.52 13.17 -1.96
CA LEU A 173 4.03 13.57 -0.65
C LEU A 173 4.72 14.85 -0.22
N TYR A 174 3.97 15.80 0.32
CA TYR A 174 4.54 17.03 0.84
C TYR A 174 4.42 17.09 2.36
N CYS A 175 5.50 17.48 3.04
CA CYS A 175 5.45 17.74 4.48
C CYS A 175 5.12 19.21 4.76
N GLU A 176 3.97 19.43 5.40
CA GLU A 176 3.48 20.75 5.80
C GLU A 176 4.02 21.23 7.14
N GLY A 177 4.99 20.52 7.73
CA GLY A 177 5.57 20.87 9.03
C GLY A 177 5.96 22.35 9.12
N THR A 178 5.83 22.93 10.32
CA THR A 178 6.08 24.36 10.55
C THR A 178 7.57 24.71 10.52
N ASN A 179 8.44 23.75 10.80
CA ASN A 179 9.88 23.91 10.65
C ASN A 179 10.22 24.12 9.17
N ILE A 180 11.00 25.16 8.86
CA ILE A 180 11.41 25.51 7.49
C ILE A 180 12.14 24.37 6.78
N ALA A 181 12.86 23.51 7.53
CA ALA A 181 13.50 22.33 6.97
C ALA A 181 12.51 21.30 6.41
N CYS A 182 11.24 21.33 6.85
CA CYS A 182 10.22 20.32 6.52
C CYS A 182 9.53 20.52 5.16
N LYS A 183 9.64 21.68 4.50
CA LYS A 183 8.93 21.95 3.24
C LYS A 183 9.57 21.20 2.05
N ILE A 184 9.47 19.87 2.10
CA ILE A 184 10.07 18.93 1.16
C ILE A 184 8.96 18.18 0.43
N ASN A 185 9.08 18.11 -0.90
CA ASN A 185 8.33 17.19 -1.73
C ASN A 185 9.09 15.88 -1.83
N TYR A 186 8.51 14.80 -1.33
CA TYR A 186 9.05 13.45 -1.39
C TYR A 186 8.49 12.74 -2.61
N HIS A 187 9.36 12.33 -3.52
CA HIS A 187 9.05 11.49 -4.68
C HIS A 187 9.51 10.05 -4.42
N HIS A 188 9.23 9.16 -5.37
CA HIS A 188 9.61 7.74 -5.27
C HIS A 188 11.11 7.52 -4.99
N ASN A 189 11.99 8.26 -5.65
CA ASN A 189 13.45 8.05 -5.59
C ASN A 189 14.28 9.31 -5.27
N TYR A 190 13.64 10.47 -5.11
CA TYR A 190 14.29 11.71 -4.71
C TYR A 190 13.36 12.58 -3.89
N GLN A 191 13.89 13.66 -3.33
CA GLN A 191 13.12 14.65 -2.62
C GLN A 191 13.58 16.06 -3.03
N VAL A 192 12.67 17.03 -3.03
CA VAL A 192 12.95 18.42 -3.42
C VAL A 192 12.69 19.33 -2.23
N ASP A 193 13.73 20.02 -1.78
CA ASP A 193 13.61 21.13 -0.82
C ASP A 193 13.05 22.35 -1.56
N VAL A 194 11.79 22.71 -1.22
CA VAL A 194 11.06 23.77 -1.92
C VAL A 194 11.68 25.14 -1.67
N HIS A 195 12.22 25.38 -0.46
CA HIS A 195 12.80 26.68 -0.13
C HIS A 195 14.15 26.89 -0.82
N ARG A 196 14.96 25.83 -0.91
CA ARG A 196 16.30 25.92 -1.51
C ARG A 196 16.31 25.63 -3.01
N GLY A 197 15.21 25.13 -3.57
CA GLY A 197 15.15 24.65 -4.95
C GLY A 197 16.14 23.52 -5.24
N ARG A 198 16.52 22.72 -4.22
CA ARG A 198 17.54 21.67 -4.35
C ARG A 198 16.91 20.29 -4.29
N ALA A 199 17.18 19.48 -5.31
CA ALA A 199 16.86 18.06 -5.30
C ALA A 199 17.94 17.25 -4.57
N ARG A 200 17.51 16.36 -3.68
CA ARG A 200 18.37 15.36 -3.05
C ARG A 200 17.87 13.98 -3.47
N TRP A 201 18.77 13.19 -4.04
CA TRP A 201 18.46 11.82 -4.42
C TRP A 201 18.56 10.93 -3.19
N GLY A 202 17.56 10.05 -3.02
CA GLY A 202 17.64 9.03 -1.97
C GLY A 202 18.84 8.14 -2.23
N ARG A 203 19.54 7.71 -1.17
CA ARG A 203 20.45 6.56 -1.25
C ARG A 203 19.62 5.27 -1.31
N THR A 204 18.65 5.19 -2.22
CA THR A 204 17.98 3.92 -2.44
C THR A 204 19.04 3.02 -3.06
N THR A 205 19.36 1.95 -2.34
CA THR A 205 20.26 0.88 -2.76
C THR A 205 19.96 0.54 -4.22
N ALA A 206 20.99 0.57 -5.05
CA ALA A 206 20.95 0.07 -6.42
C ALA A 206 20.64 -1.43 -6.39
N ARG A 207 19.39 -1.81 -6.13
CA ARG A 207 18.86 -3.13 -6.44
C ARG A 207 17.85 -2.95 -7.56
N ARG A 208 18.34 -3.34 -8.75
CA ARG A 208 17.66 -3.50 -10.05
C ARG A 208 17.25 -2.22 -10.79
N GLY A 209 18.11 -1.82 -11.72
CA GLY A 209 17.68 -1.53 -13.11
C GLY A 209 17.38 -0.09 -13.51
N LEU A 210 16.98 0.82 -12.63
CA LEU A 210 16.61 2.18 -13.05
C LEU A 210 17.84 3.12 -13.18
N ARG A 211 18.48 3.12 -14.35
CA ARG A 211 19.36 4.22 -14.77
C ARG A 211 18.52 5.32 -15.41
N LEU A 212 18.24 6.38 -14.66
CA LEU A 212 17.74 7.63 -15.24
C LEU A 212 18.94 8.36 -15.87
N GLY A 213 18.93 8.49 -17.20
CA GLY A 213 19.97 9.18 -17.94
C GLY A 213 20.08 10.65 -17.56
N ARG A 214 21.25 11.09 -17.09
CA ARG A 214 21.58 12.51 -16.95
C ARG A 214 21.71 13.10 -18.35
N ARG A 215 20.82 14.01 -18.75
CA ARG A 215 21.10 14.92 -19.87
C ARG A 215 22.10 15.96 -19.35
N GLY A 216 23.34 15.87 -19.83
CA GLY A 216 24.27 16.99 -19.74
C GLY A 216 23.80 18.07 -20.70
N HIS A 217 23.62 19.29 -20.19
CA HIS A 217 23.62 20.47 -21.06
C HIS A 217 25.07 20.71 -21.46
N SER A 218 25.35 20.51 -22.75
CA SER A 218 26.51 21.04 -23.45
C SER A 218 26.12 22.37 -24.08
#